data_AF-A0A4S4EW36-F1
#
_entry.id   AF-A0A4S4EW36-F1
#
_cell.length_a   1.000
_cell.length_b   1.000
_cell.length_c   1.000
_cell.angle_alpha   90.00
_cell.angle_beta   90.00
_cell.angle_gamma   90.00
#
_symmetry.space_group_name_H-M   'P 1'
#
loop_
_entity.id
_entity.type
_entity.pdbx_description
1 polymer ?
#
loop_
_entity_poly.entity_id
_entity_poly.type
_entity_poly.pdbx_seq_one_letter_code
_entity_poly.pdbx_strand_id
1 'polypeptide(L)'
;MALSLDLQDFILRARVLKLYRLALRTARRAPDHSRAELTQTIRQEMENNRNCRDKQRIRFLISEGLGKLKGLDEMLDMQALHHHFHRIVAAINPLRISESLRSQCVLTRVSLYLASSLKI
;
A
#
# COMPACT_ATOMS: atom_id res chain seq x y z
N MET A 1 22.64 -33.11 -7.81
CA MET A 1 21.75 -33.51 -8.92
C MET A 1 20.90 -32.30 -9.28
N ALA A 2 21.12 -31.67 -10.44
CA ALA A 2 20.32 -30.53 -10.86
C ALA A 2 18.94 -31.03 -11.28
N LEU A 3 17.90 -30.67 -10.54
CA LEU A 3 16.52 -30.92 -10.93
C LEU A 3 16.24 -30.11 -12.19
N SER A 4 16.03 -30.77 -13.33
CA SER A 4 15.60 -30.12 -14.56
C SER A 4 14.21 -29.51 -14.32
N LEU A 5 14.15 -28.18 -14.25
CA LEU A 5 12.87 -27.47 -14.19
C LEU A 5 12.16 -27.65 -15.52
N ASP A 6 10.90 -28.10 -15.46
CA ASP A 6 9.99 -28.02 -16.60
C ASP A 6 9.89 -26.56 -17.05
N LEU A 7 9.76 -26.32 -18.36
CA LEU A 7 9.66 -24.97 -18.92
C LEU A 7 8.53 -24.18 -18.27
N GLN A 8 7.41 -24.84 -17.96
CA GLN A 8 6.29 -24.20 -17.28
C GLN A 8 6.65 -23.75 -15.87
N ASP A 9 7.41 -24.55 -15.13
CA ASP A 9 7.85 -24.21 -13.76
C ASP A 9 8.84 -23.04 -13.79
N PHE A 10 9.73 -23.01 -14.79
CA PHE A 10 10.62 -21.88 -15.01
C PHE A 10 9.82 -20.57 -15.25
N ILE A 11 8.83 -20.62 -16.15
CA ILE A 11 7.97 -19.46 -16.44
C ILE A 11 7.18 -19.02 -15.20
N LEU A 12 6.60 -19.95 -14.45
CA LEU A 12 5.87 -19.64 -13.23
C LEU A 12 6.78 -19.00 -12.17
N ARG A 13 7.98 -19.55 -11.95
CA ARG A 13 8.96 -19.00 -11.02
C ARG A 13 9.37 -17.57 -11.41
N ALA A 14 9.59 -17.32 -12.69
CA ALA A 14 9.89 -15.98 -13.19
C ALA A 14 8.75 -14.98 -12.91
N ARG A 15 7.49 -15.41 -13.09
CA ARG A 15 6.31 -14.58 -12.78
C ARG A 15 6.15 -14.31 -11.28
N VAL A 16 6.35 -15.31 -10.42
CA VAL A 16 6.34 -15.13 -8.96
C VAL A 16 7.41 -14.13 -8.52
N LEU A 17 8.64 -14.26 -9.04
CA LEU A 17 9.71 -13.31 -8.73
C LEU A 17 9.42 -11.89 -9.24
N LYS A 18 8.78 -11.76 -10.41
CA LYS A 18 8.35 -10.47 -10.93
C LYS A 18 7.31 -9.82 -10.01
N LEU A 19 6.32 -10.60 -9.56
CA LEU A 19 5.30 -10.15 -8.61
C LEU A 19 5.93 -9.71 -7.29
N TYR A 20 6.82 -10.51 -6.71
CA TYR A 20 7.50 -10.18 -5.46
C TYR A 20 8.29 -8.86 -5.54
N ARG A 21 9.07 -8.68 -6.61
CA ARG A 21 9.83 -7.43 -6.84
C ARG A 21 8.92 -6.23 -7.05
N LEU A 22 7.77 -6.42 -7.72
CA LEU A 22 6.78 -5.37 -7.87
C LEU A 22 6.20 -4.98 -6.50
N ALA A 23 5.78 -5.97 -5.72
CA ALA A 23 5.22 -5.78 -4.38
C ALA A 23 6.15 -4.97 -3.48
N LEU A 24 7.43 -5.34 -3.41
CA LEU A 24 8.42 -4.63 -2.62
C LEU A 24 8.65 -3.19 -3.10
N ARG A 25 8.56 -2.93 -4.42
CA ARG A 25 8.68 -1.57 -4.96
C ARG A 25 7.47 -0.72 -4.58
N THR A 26 6.27 -1.27 -4.67
CA THR A 26 5.05 -0.58 -4.25
C THR A 26 5.07 -0.31 -2.74
N ALA A 27 5.49 -1.27 -1.91
CA ALA A 27 5.61 -1.06 -0.47
C ALA A 27 6.58 0.07 -0.09
N ARG A 28 7.64 0.32 -0.87
CA ARG A 28 8.55 1.45 -0.64
C ARG A 28 7.88 2.81 -0.83
N ARG A 29 6.83 2.91 -1.65
CA ARG A 29 6.04 4.14 -1.84
C ARG A 29 5.18 4.45 -0.62
N ALA A 30 4.96 3.50 0.27
CA ALA A 30 4.18 3.70 1.48
C ALA A 30 4.90 4.65 2.47
N PRO A 31 4.14 5.33 3.34
CA PRO A 31 4.68 6.13 4.44
C PRO A 31 5.60 5.31 5.35
N ASP A 32 6.57 5.96 6.00
CA ASP A 32 7.62 5.26 6.76
C ASP A 32 7.07 4.37 7.89
N HIS A 33 5.96 4.78 8.52
CA HIS A 33 5.34 4.02 9.63
C HIS A 33 4.71 2.70 9.17
N SER A 34 4.21 2.60 7.93
CA SER A 34 3.53 1.41 7.40
C SER A 34 4.40 0.58 6.45
N ARG A 35 5.50 1.15 5.94
CA ARG A 35 6.42 0.47 5.01
C ARG A 35 6.99 -0.84 5.57
N ALA A 36 7.39 -0.85 6.84
CA ALA A 36 7.99 -2.02 7.47
C ALA A 36 6.99 -3.18 7.58
N GLU A 37 5.78 -2.88 8.01
CA GLU A 37 4.68 -3.84 8.13
C GLU A 37 4.29 -4.41 6.76
N LEU A 38 4.08 -3.55 5.75
CA LEU A 38 3.77 -3.99 4.39
C LEU A 38 4.84 -4.90 3.80
N THR A 39 6.11 -4.54 4.00
CA THR A 39 7.24 -5.36 3.54
C THR A 39 7.26 -6.72 4.23
N GLN A 40 6.96 -6.76 5.53
CA GLN A 40 6.90 -8.01 6.29
C GLN A 40 5.75 -8.90 5.81
N THR A 41 4.56 -8.33 5.60
CA THR A 41 3.40 -9.04 5.08
C THR A 41 3.67 -9.64 3.70
N ILE A 42 4.30 -8.89 2.79
CA ILE A 42 4.69 -9.40 1.46
C ILE A 42 5.64 -10.61 1.58
N ARG A 43 6.61 -10.56 2.49
CA ARG A 43 7.54 -11.68 2.72
C ARG A 43 6.83 -12.89 3.31
N GLN A 44 5.95 -12.66 4.28
CA GLN A 44 5.18 -13.72 4.92
C GLN A 44 4.29 -14.44 3.91
N GLU A 45 3.63 -13.71 3.01
CA GLU A 45 2.80 -14.32 1.97
C GLU A 45 3.58 -15.20 1.00
N MET A 46 4.81 -14.79 0.63
CA MET A 46 5.71 -15.63 -0.18
C MET A 46 6.12 -16.89 0.57
N GLU A 47 6.42 -16.75 1.86
CA GLU A 47 6.85 -17.87 2.71
C GLU A 47 5.72 -18.88 2.95
N ASN A 48 4.50 -18.40 3.23
CA ASN A 48 3.30 -19.22 3.40
C ASN A 48 3.03 -20.11 2.18
N ASN A 49 3.36 -19.62 0.98
CA ASN A 49 3.11 -20.31 -0.28
C ASN A 49 4.37 -20.98 -0.87
N ARG A 50 5.52 -20.98 -0.17
CA ARG A 50 6.82 -21.43 -0.71
C ARG A 50 6.81 -22.89 -1.20
N ASN A 51 5.97 -23.73 -0.59
CA ASN A 51 5.86 -25.15 -0.87
C ASN A 51 4.72 -25.47 -1.87
N CYS A 52 4.01 -24.47 -2.39
CA CYS A 52 2.94 -24.68 -3.36
C CYS A 52 3.51 -25.25 -4.66
N ARG A 53 3.07 -26.45 -5.05
CA ARG A 53 3.49 -27.12 -6.31
C ARG A 53 2.39 -27.19 -7.35
N ASP A 54 1.16 -26.84 -6.99
CA ASP A 54 0.04 -26.81 -7.92
C ASP A 54 0.14 -25.59 -8.84
N LYS A 55 0.42 -25.84 -10.12
CA LYS A 55 0.57 -24.84 -11.18
C LYS A 55 -0.68 -23.95 -11.32
N GLN A 56 -1.90 -24.50 -11.17
CA GLN A 56 -3.12 -23.70 -11.27
C GLN A 56 -3.28 -22.79 -10.06
N ARG A 57 -3.00 -23.31 -8.86
CA ARG A 57 -2.99 -22.51 -7.63
C ARG A 57 -1.97 -21.38 -7.68
N ILE A 58 -0.75 -21.65 -8.18
CA ILE A 58 0.28 -20.63 -8.36
C ILE A 58 -0.21 -19.52 -9.32
N ARG A 59 -0.84 -19.88 -10.45
CA ARG A 59 -1.39 -18.88 -11.40
C ARG A 59 -2.48 -18.04 -10.75
N PHE A 60 -3.37 -18.66 -10.00
CA PHE A 60 -4.42 -17.96 -9.26
C PHE A 60 -3.81 -16.97 -8.26
N LEU A 61 -2.86 -17.40 -7.44
CA LEU A 61 -2.18 -16.55 -6.45
C LEU A 61 -1.43 -15.39 -7.11
N ILE A 62 -0.82 -15.61 -8.29
CA ILE A 62 -0.20 -14.52 -9.05
C ILE A 62 -1.25 -13.48 -9.45
N SER A 63 -2.39 -13.90 -10.01
CA SER A 63 -3.47 -13.01 -10.42
C SER A 63 -4.08 -12.24 -9.24
N GLU A 64 -4.35 -12.95 -8.14
CA GLU A 64 -4.86 -12.35 -6.90
C GLU A 64 -3.87 -11.33 -6.33
N GLY A 65 -2.59 -11.68 -6.24
CA GLY A 65 -1.53 -10.80 -5.75
C GLY A 65 -1.36 -9.54 -6.61
N LEU A 66 -1.46 -9.66 -7.94
CA LEU A 66 -1.47 -8.50 -8.83
C LEU A 66 -2.67 -7.59 -8.59
N GLY A 67 -3.86 -8.15 -8.36
CA GLY A 67 -5.06 -7.38 -8.05
C GLY A 67 -4.93 -6.60 -6.74
N LYS A 68 -4.46 -7.27 -5.67
CA LYS A 68 -4.19 -6.62 -4.38
C LYS A 68 -3.15 -5.49 -4.49
N LEU A 69 -2.07 -5.71 -5.26
CA LEU A 69 -1.07 -4.69 -5.48
C LEU A 69 -1.60 -3.49 -6.25
N LYS A 70 -2.45 -3.70 -7.26
CA LYS A 70 -3.06 -2.60 -8.01
C LYS A 70 -3.89 -1.71 -7.10
N GLY A 71 -4.75 -2.30 -6.26
CA GLY A 71 -5.54 -1.52 -5.30
C GLY A 71 -4.66 -0.77 -4.29
N LEU A 72 -3.59 -1.40 -3.80
CA LEU A 72 -2.65 -0.75 -2.90
C LEU A 72 -1.88 0.40 -3.58
N ASP A 73 -1.46 0.23 -4.83
CA ASP A 73 -0.79 1.28 -5.62
C ASP A 73 -1.71 2.50 -5.81
N GLU A 74 -2.97 2.26 -6.20
CA GLU A 74 -4.00 3.30 -6.34
C GLU A 74 -4.25 4.04 -5.02
N MET A 75 -4.32 3.34 -3.88
CA MET A 75 -4.46 3.96 -2.56
C MET A 75 -3.26 4.83 -2.19
N LEU A 76 -2.04 4.37 -2.48
CA LEU A 76 -0.81 5.12 -2.22
C LEU A 76 -0.69 6.35 -3.15
N ASP A 77 -1.13 6.24 -4.39
CA ASP A 77 -1.19 7.37 -5.34
C ASP A 77 -2.13 8.47 -4.83
N MET A 78 -3.30 8.10 -4.31
CA MET A 78 -4.24 9.07 -3.72
C MET A 78 -3.69 9.74 -2.45
N GLN A 79 -2.96 8.99 -1.61
CA GLN A 79 -2.29 9.56 -0.43
C GLN A 79 -1.14 10.50 -0.79
N ALA A 80 -0.34 10.14 -1.80
CA ALA A 80 0.74 10.99 -2.29
C ALA A 80 0.21 12.33 -2.81
N LEU A 81 -0.91 12.30 -3.53
CA LEU A 81 -1.59 13.50 -3.99
C LEU A 81 -2.06 14.38 -2.82
N HIS A 82 -2.70 13.80 -1.80
CA HIS A 82 -3.13 14.55 -0.61
C HIS A 82 -1.96 15.21 0.13
N HIS A 83 -0.84 14.49 0.30
CA HIS A 83 0.36 15.05 0.93
C HIS A 83 0.99 16.17 0.08
N HIS A 84 0.96 16.04 -1.25
CA HIS A 84 1.46 17.08 -2.15
C HIS A 84 0.60 18.35 -2.10
N PHE A 85 -0.73 18.22 -2.06
CA PHE A 85 -1.63 19.35 -1.86
C PHE A 85 -1.40 20.03 -0.51
N HIS A 86 -1.25 19.27 0.58
CA HIS A 86 -0.96 19.84 1.90
C HIS A 86 0.37 20.60 1.92
N ARG A 87 1.41 20.07 1.25
CA ARG A 87 2.70 20.75 1.11
C ARG A 87 2.62 22.03 0.27
N ILE A 88 1.88 22.01 -0.85
CA ILE A 88 1.64 23.20 -1.67
C ILE A 88 0.91 24.26 -0.85
N VAL A 89 -0.18 23.89 -0.15
CA VAL A 89 -0.95 24.81 0.69
C VAL A 89 -0.10 25.38 1.83
N ALA A 90 0.77 24.58 2.44
CA ALA A 90 1.71 25.05 3.45
C ALA A 90 2.80 25.99 2.89
N ALA A 91 3.31 25.71 1.68
CA ALA A 91 4.32 26.54 1.02
C ALA A 91 3.78 27.88 0.50
N ILE A 92 2.50 27.93 0.12
CA ILE A 92 1.82 29.15 -0.36
C ILE A 92 1.39 30.07 0.81
N ASN A 93 1.52 29.65 2.07
CA ASN A 93 1.04 30.41 3.23
C ASN A 93 2.20 30.94 4.11
N PRO A 94 2.92 32.01 3.69
CA PRO A 94 4.12 32.48 4.38
C PRO A 94 3.86 33.31 5.66
N LEU A 95 2.61 33.49 6.10
CA LEU A 95 2.28 34.28 7.30
C LEU A 95 1.26 33.58 8.19
N ARG A 96 1.71 32.68 9.06
CA ARG A 96 1.05 32.48 10.36
C ARG A 96 1.99 31.92 11.42
N ILE A 97 2.88 32.79 11.90
CA ILE A 97 3.47 32.68 13.23
C ILE A 97 2.32 32.84 14.24
N SER A 98 1.85 31.73 14.80
CA SER A 98 1.32 31.63 16.18
C SER A 98 1.03 30.16 16.52
N GLU A 99 2.08 29.46 16.94
CA GLU A 99 2.08 28.08 17.43
C GLU A 99 1.30 27.85 18.76
N SER A 100 0.40 28.74 19.17
CA SER A 100 -0.26 28.67 20.49
C SER A 100 -1.72 28.16 20.47
N LEU A 101 -2.38 28.06 19.31
CA LEU A 101 -3.84 27.79 19.25
C LEU A 101 -4.26 26.62 18.34
N ARG A 102 -3.42 25.58 18.20
CA ARG A 102 -3.78 24.39 17.36
C ARG A 102 -3.95 23.07 18.11
N SER A 103 -3.76 23.05 19.43
CA SER A 103 -4.23 21.93 20.28
C SER A 103 -5.72 22.03 20.63
N GLN A 104 -6.42 23.11 20.27
CA GLN A 104 -7.86 23.31 20.54
C GLN A 104 -8.78 23.22 19.31
N CYS A 105 -8.25 23.10 18.08
CA CYS A 105 -9.07 23.30 16.86
C CYS A 105 -9.20 22.10 15.91
N VAL A 106 -8.82 20.88 16.30
CA VAL A 106 -9.05 19.65 15.49
C VAL A 106 -10.25 18.84 16.01
N LEU A 107 -10.69 19.07 17.25
CA LEU A 107 -11.89 18.41 17.81
C LEU A 107 -13.22 19.10 17.41
N THR A 108 -13.20 20.35 16.95
CA THR A 108 -14.44 21.10 16.66
C THR A 108 -14.98 20.92 15.24
N ARG A 109 -14.24 20.27 14.32
CA ARG A 109 -14.71 20.05 12.93
C ARG A 109 -15.32 18.67 12.66
N VAL A 110 -15.07 17.68 13.53
CA VAL A 110 -15.75 16.39 13.45
C VAL A 110 -17.12 16.42 14.17
N SER A 111 -17.29 17.25 15.21
CA SER A 111 -18.60 17.43 15.87
C SER A 111 -19.64 18.19 15.02
N LEU A 112 -19.22 19.08 14.11
CA LEU A 112 -20.15 19.81 13.24
C LEU A 112 -20.71 18.96 12.09
N TYR A 113 -20.04 17.88 11.70
CA TYR A 113 -20.52 16.98 10.64
C TYR A 113 -21.50 15.91 11.16
N LEU A 114 -21.46 15.55 12.45
CA LEU A 114 -22.47 14.66 13.05
C LEU A 114 -23.71 15.39 13.62
N ALA A 115 -23.63 16.71 13.87
CA ALA A 115 -24.77 17.49 14.36
C ALA A 115 -25.76 17.93 13.25
N SER A 116 -25.40 17.80 11.97
CA SER A 116 -26.27 18.15 10.83
C SER A 116 -27.01 16.96 10.21
N SER A 117 -26.81 15.74 10.71
CA SER A 117 -27.42 14.53 10.15
C SER A 117 -28.49 13.85 11.04
N LEU A 118 -28.85 14.45 12.18
CA LEU A 118 -29.97 14.00 13.02
C LEU A 118 -30.86 15.18 13.42
N LYS A 119 -31.66 15.66 12.46
CA LYS A 119 -32.89 16.42 12.66
C LYS A 119 -33.70 16.37 11.37
N ILE A 120 -34.30 15.21 11.13
CA ILE A 120 -35.68 14.98 10.66
C ILE A 120 -36.07 13.63 11.29
#